data_AF-A0A438KHQ4-F1
#
_entry.id   AF-A0A438KHQ4-F1
#
_cell.length_a   1.000
_cell.length_b   1.000
_cell.length_c   1.000
_cell.angle_alpha   90.00
_cell.angle_beta   90.00
_cell.angle_gamma   90.00
#
_symmetry.space_group_name_H-M   'P 1'
#
loop_
_entity.id
_entity.type
_entity.pdbx_description
1 polymer ?
#
loop_
_entity_poly.entity_id
_entity_poly.type
_entity_poly.pdbx_seq_one_letter_code
_entity_poly.pdbx_strand_id
1 'polypeptide(L)'
;MFPSKQKSIKSLFSTEGVKKVSKAISKFFLFNAIPFNAADNGPYYQSMIDTIAEAGLGIKGPTGYQIRNTYLEEEVTRKPIINFMIYYDRSMIYHSSVDTTNIPKTADYIFSLVDKVVEEVGEENVVQVVIDNETSFKAAGMLLMEKRKHLFRSPCVAHCIDLMLEDIGSMKQIKETLDQAKMIT
;
A
#
# COMPACT_ATOMS: atom_id res chain seq x y z
N MET A 1 46.65 -33.66 -12.77
CA MET A 1 45.76 -32.53 -13.09
C MET A 1 44.40 -33.11 -13.45
N PHE A 2 43.47 -33.18 -12.50
CA PHE A 2 42.12 -33.70 -12.78
C PHE A 2 41.30 -32.58 -13.44
N PRO A 3 40.52 -32.86 -14.50
CA PRO A 3 39.66 -31.85 -15.07
C PRO A 3 38.53 -31.57 -14.07
N SER A 4 38.45 -30.32 -13.62
CA SER A 4 37.30 -29.82 -12.88
C SER A 4 36.05 -29.98 -13.75
N LYS A 5 35.15 -30.88 -13.35
CA LYS A 5 33.85 -31.02 -14.00
C LYS A 5 33.10 -29.69 -13.89
N GLN A 6 33.00 -28.97 -15.00
CA GLN A 6 32.11 -27.83 -15.14
C GLN A 6 30.67 -28.32 -14.99
N LYS A 7 29.97 -27.85 -13.94
CA LYS A 7 28.57 -28.20 -13.71
C LYS A 7 27.72 -27.60 -14.84
N SER A 8 26.91 -28.42 -15.49
CA SER A 8 26.02 -27.96 -16.56
C SER A 8 24.88 -27.11 -15.98
N ILE A 9 24.42 -26.13 -16.77
CA ILE A 9 23.37 -25.15 -16.42
C ILE A 9 22.08 -25.82 -15.93
N LYS A 10 21.81 -27.07 -16.33
CA LYS A 10 20.62 -27.83 -15.89
C LYS A 10 20.68 -28.33 -14.45
N SER A 11 21.85 -28.36 -13.80
CA SER A 11 22.00 -28.78 -12.40
C SER A 11 21.76 -27.66 -11.38
N LEU A 12 21.56 -26.42 -11.83
CA LEU A 12 21.31 -25.26 -10.97
C LEU A 12 19.89 -25.21 -10.39
N PHE A 13 18.92 -25.84 -11.06
CA PHE A 13 17.57 -26.05 -10.53
C PHE A 13 17.44 -27.47 -9.97
N SER A 14 18.25 -27.81 -8.96
CA SER A 14 17.97 -29.03 -8.22
C SER A 14 16.63 -28.86 -7.50
N THR A 15 15.83 -29.92 -7.46
CA THR A 15 14.63 -30.02 -6.61
C THR A 15 14.91 -29.59 -5.17
N GLU A 16 16.14 -29.74 -4.70
CA GLU A 16 16.59 -29.31 -3.37
C GLU A 16 16.74 -27.78 -3.25
N GLY A 17 17.27 -27.11 -4.27
CA GLY A 17 17.38 -25.65 -4.32
C GLY A 17 16.00 -24.98 -4.31
N VAL A 18 15.10 -25.46 -5.17
CA VAL A 18 13.71 -25.01 -5.21
C VAL A 18 13.03 -25.26 -3.86
N LYS A 19 13.17 -26.45 -3.28
CA LYS A 19 12.60 -26.79 -1.98
C LYS A 19 13.11 -25.89 -0.84
N LYS A 20 14.38 -25.51 -0.86
CA LYS A 20 14.96 -24.59 0.14
C LYS A 20 14.36 -23.19 0.02
N VAL A 21 14.24 -22.67 -1.20
CA VAL A 21 13.59 -21.37 -1.47
C VAL A 21 12.13 -21.41 -1.05
N SER A 22 11.37 -22.41 -1.49
CA SER A 22 9.95 -22.57 -1.12
C SER A 22 9.76 -22.61 0.40
N LYS A 23 10.58 -23.37 1.13
CA LYS A 23 10.52 -23.41 2.61
C LYS A 23 10.82 -22.04 3.24
N ALA A 24 11.77 -21.28 2.71
CA ALA A 24 12.10 -19.96 3.23
C ALA A 24 10.92 -19.00 3.05
N ILE A 25 10.30 -19.00 1.85
CA ILE A 25 9.13 -18.17 1.57
C ILE A 25 7.93 -18.59 2.43
N SER A 26 7.65 -19.90 2.56
CA SER A 26 6.56 -20.38 3.41
C SER A 26 6.73 -19.96 4.88
N LYS A 27 7.96 -19.98 5.41
CA LYS A 27 8.23 -19.47 6.76
C LYS A 27 7.96 -17.97 6.86
N PHE A 28 8.37 -17.20 5.85
CA PHE A 28 8.11 -15.75 5.82
C PHE A 28 6.61 -15.45 5.87
N PHE A 29 5.80 -16.17 5.09
CA PHE A 29 4.33 -16.02 5.11
C PHE A 29 3.75 -16.40 6.47
N LEU A 30 4.13 -17.56 7.01
CA LEU A 30 3.60 -18.08 8.27
C LEU A 30 3.89 -17.15 9.45
N PHE A 31 5.14 -16.71 9.62
CA PHE A 31 5.55 -15.92 10.79
C PHE A 31 5.12 -14.45 10.73
N ASN A 32 4.78 -13.93 9.55
CA ASN A 32 4.31 -12.54 9.38
C ASN A 32 2.81 -12.47 9.07
N ALA A 33 2.07 -13.57 9.22
CA ALA A 33 0.63 -13.66 8.94
C ALA A 33 0.25 -13.11 7.55
N ILE A 34 1.09 -13.34 6.55
CA ILE A 34 0.83 -12.89 5.18
C ILE A 34 -0.21 -13.84 4.57
N PRO A 35 -1.37 -13.32 4.11
CA PRO A 35 -2.36 -14.14 3.43
C PRO A 35 -1.78 -14.86 2.20
N PHE A 36 -2.11 -16.14 2.02
CA PHE A 36 -1.57 -16.93 0.89
C PHE A 36 -1.99 -16.40 -0.48
N ASN A 37 -3.14 -15.70 -0.56
CA ASN A 37 -3.58 -15.03 -1.79
C ASN A 37 -2.60 -13.94 -2.27
N ALA A 38 -1.69 -13.44 -1.42
CA ALA A 38 -0.62 -12.55 -1.83
C ALA A 38 0.36 -13.23 -2.80
N ALA A 39 0.50 -14.57 -2.73
CA ALA A 39 1.29 -15.34 -3.68
C ALA A 39 0.50 -15.65 -4.97
N ASP A 40 -0.80 -15.97 -4.84
CA ASP A 40 -1.62 -16.44 -5.97
C ASP A 40 -2.13 -15.29 -6.86
N ASN A 41 -2.57 -14.19 -6.23
CA ASN A 41 -3.24 -13.07 -6.89
C ASN A 41 -2.50 -11.74 -6.70
N GLY A 42 -1.43 -11.72 -5.89
CA GLY A 42 -0.67 -10.51 -5.64
C GLY A 42 0.11 -10.08 -6.90
N PRO A 43 0.01 -8.82 -7.34
CA PRO A 43 0.63 -8.37 -8.59
C PRO A 43 2.17 -8.34 -8.54
N TYR A 44 2.76 -8.42 -7.34
CA TYR A 44 4.19 -8.20 -7.11
C TYR A 44 4.97 -9.43 -6.61
N TYR A 45 4.28 -10.53 -6.30
CA TYR A 45 4.94 -11.67 -5.65
C TYR A 45 5.95 -12.37 -6.57
N GLN A 46 5.55 -12.67 -7.81
CA GLN A 46 6.45 -13.32 -8.77
C GLN A 46 7.55 -12.35 -9.22
N SER A 47 7.22 -11.07 -9.50
CA SER A 47 8.22 -10.08 -9.90
C SER A 47 9.30 -9.86 -8.83
N MET A 48 8.94 -9.95 -7.54
CA MET A 48 9.90 -9.90 -6.44
C MET A 48 10.89 -11.06 -6.52
N ILE A 49 10.40 -12.29 -6.74
CA ILE A 49 11.25 -13.49 -6.86
C ILE A 49 12.17 -13.36 -8.08
N ASP A 50 11.63 -12.91 -9.22
CA ASP A 50 12.37 -12.76 -10.47
C ASP A 50 13.49 -11.70 -10.31
N THR A 51 13.18 -10.55 -9.73
CA THR A 51 14.16 -9.49 -9.46
C THR A 51 15.28 -9.97 -8.53
N ILE A 52 14.95 -10.73 -7.48
CA ILE A 52 15.95 -11.31 -6.58
C ILE A 52 16.83 -12.31 -7.33
N ALA A 53 16.24 -13.13 -8.21
CA ALA A 53 16.98 -14.10 -8.99
C ALA A 53 17.93 -13.43 -9.99
N GLU A 54 17.50 -12.36 -10.64
CA GLU A 54 18.31 -11.54 -11.56
C GLU A 54 19.48 -10.85 -10.88
N ALA A 55 19.26 -10.33 -9.66
CA ALA A 55 20.29 -9.66 -8.88
C ALA A 55 21.42 -10.60 -8.41
N GLY A 56 21.16 -11.91 -8.36
CA GLY A 56 22.17 -12.95 -8.17
C GLY A 56 22.59 -13.19 -6.71
N LEU A 57 23.70 -13.93 -6.55
CA LEU A 57 24.18 -14.37 -5.24
C LEU A 57 24.79 -13.21 -4.43
N GLY A 58 24.49 -13.17 -3.13
CA GLY A 58 25.09 -12.21 -2.18
C GLY A 58 24.23 -10.98 -1.91
N ILE A 59 23.07 -10.86 -2.54
CA ILE A 59 22.08 -9.82 -2.23
C ILE A 59 21.66 -9.91 -0.77
N LYS A 60 21.64 -8.76 -0.11
CA LYS A 60 21.03 -8.57 1.20
C LYS A 60 19.72 -7.82 1.00
N GLY A 61 18.65 -8.34 1.59
CA GLY A 61 17.37 -7.65 1.60
C GLY A 61 17.49 -6.29 2.30
N PRO A 62 16.66 -5.31 1.91
CA PRO A 62 16.65 -4.00 2.56
C PRO A 62 16.21 -4.12 4.02
N THR A 63 16.73 -3.23 4.87
CA THR A 63 16.26 -3.11 6.26
C THR A 63 14.87 -2.49 6.31
N GLY A 64 14.13 -2.70 7.40
CA GLY A 64 12.82 -2.06 7.59
C GLY A 64 12.87 -0.52 7.48
N TYR A 65 13.98 0.09 7.91
CA TYR A 65 14.22 1.53 7.73
C TYR A 65 14.30 1.92 6.25
N GLN A 66 15.07 1.18 5.44
CA GLN A 66 15.21 1.44 4.01
C GLN A 66 13.91 1.16 3.24
N ILE A 67 13.17 0.12 3.62
CA ILE A 67 11.84 -0.14 3.06
C ILE A 67 10.95 1.08 3.33
N ARG A 68 10.86 1.54 4.58
CA ARG A 68 9.96 2.64 4.97
C ARG A 68 10.31 3.97 4.32
N ASN A 69 11.57 4.39 4.40
CA ASN A 69 11.96 5.78 4.11
C ASN A 69 12.68 5.96 2.76
N THR A 70 12.92 4.89 2.01
CA THR A 70 13.58 4.99 0.71
C THR A 70 12.69 4.36 -0.34
N TYR A 71 12.50 3.04 -0.26
CA TYR A 71 11.83 2.32 -1.33
C TYR A 71 10.31 2.53 -1.35
N LEU A 72 9.65 2.58 -0.19
CA LEU A 72 8.22 2.89 -0.14
C LEU A 72 7.94 4.34 -0.50
N GLU A 73 8.80 5.30 -0.10
CA GLU A 73 8.64 6.69 -0.52
C GLU A 73 8.75 6.81 -2.05
N GLU A 74 9.74 6.16 -2.67
CA GLU A 74 9.87 6.14 -4.14
C GLU A 74 8.63 5.54 -4.84
N GLU A 75 8.09 4.43 -4.32
CA GLU A 75 6.91 3.79 -4.91
C GLU A 75 5.61 4.61 -4.69
N VAL A 76 5.39 5.13 -3.47
CA VAL A 76 4.20 5.92 -3.12
C VAL A 76 4.20 7.26 -3.85
N THR A 77 5.37 7.87 -4.06
CA THR A 77 5.47 9.13 -4.81
C THR A 77 5.22 8.94 -6.30
N ARG A 78 5.42 7.71 -6.82
CA ARG A 78 5.26 7.39 -8.25
C ARG A 78 3.88 6.86 -8.63
N LYS A 79 3.15 6.26 -7.70
CA LYS A 79 1.89 5.57 -8.00
C LYS A 79 0.74 6.09 -7.15
N PRO A 80 -0.42 6.39 -7.77
CA PRO A 80 -1.62 6.72 -7.01
C PRO A 80 -2.18 5.43 -6.37
N ILE A 81 -1.97 5.25 -5.07
CA ILE A 81 -2.46 4.09 -4.30
C ILE A 81 -3.59 4.54 -3.36
N ILE A 82 -4.62 3.71 -3.21
CA ILE A 82 -5.65 3.85 -2.17
C ILE A 82 -5.42 2.76 -1.12
N ASN A 83 -5.19 3.15 0.14
CA ASN A 83 -5.00 2.23 1.25
C ASN A 83 -6.29 2.08 2.06
N PHE A 84 -6.64 0.85 2.39
CA PHE A 84 -7.73 0.51 3.30
C PHE A 84 -7.16 0.06 4.64
N MET A 85 -7.56 0.75 5.70
CA MET A 85 -7.13 0.47 7.06
C MET A 85 -8.38 0.30 7.92
N ILE A 86 -8.37 -0.71 8.79
CA ILE A 86 -9.46 -1.01 9.70
C ILE A 86 -9.00 -0.68 11.11
N TYR A 87 -9.77 0.14 11.81
CA TYR A 87 -9.55 0.41 13.22
C TYR A 87 -10.44 -0.52 14.05
N TYR A 88 -9.80 -1.38 14.85
CA TYR A 88 -10.48 -2.34 15.72
C TYR A 88 -9.73 -2.45 17.04
N ASP A 89 -10.48 -2.40 18.16
CA ASP A 89 -9.96 -2.49 19.54
C ASP A 89 -8.65 -1.71 19.78
N ARG A 90 -8.69 -0.39 19.55
CA ARG A 90 -7.56 0.52 19.74
C ARG A 90 -6.32 0.26 18.88
N SER A 91 -6.44 -0.59 17.88
CA SER A 91 -5.39 -0.87 16.91
C SER A 91 -5.83 -0.51 15.50
N MET A 92 -4.89 -0.05 14.69
CA MET A 92 -5.08 0.15 13.26
C MET A 92 -4.42 -0.99 12.52
N ILE A 93 -5.21 -1.72 11.73
CA ILE A 93 -4.77 -2.87 10.95
C ILE A 93 -4.82 -2.48 9.48
N TYR A 94 -3.76 -2.76 8.75
CA TYR A 94 -3.78 -2.66 7.30
C TYR A 94 -4.64 -3.79 6.71
N HIS A 95 -5.66 -3.44 5.93
CA HIS A 95 -6.53 -4.41 5.26
C HIS A 95 -5.99 -4.72 3.87
N SER A 96 -5.90 -3.70 3.02
CA SER A 96 -5.48 -3.85 1.63
C SER A 96 -5.04 -2.51 1.03
N SER A 97 -4.46 -2.56 -0.16
CA SER A 97 -4.20 -1.38 -0.98
C SER A 97 -4.54 -1.69 -2.43
N VAL A 98 -4.94 -0.65 -3.15
CA VAL A 98 -5.30 -0.73 -4.56
C VAL A 98 -4.44 0.26 -5.32
N ASP A 99 -3.64 -0.27 -6.24
CA ASP A 99 -2.94 0.55 -7.22
C ASP A 99 -3.96 1.09 -8.24
N THR A 100 -4.05 2.40 -8.35
CA THR A 100 -4.97 3.10 -9.26
C THR A 100 -4.23 3.72 -10.44
N THR A 101 -2.99 3.28 -10.71
CA THR A 101 -2.22 3.74 -11.87
C THR A 101 -3.01 3.53 -13.16
N ASN A 102 -3.15 4.58 -13.96
CA ASN A 102 -3.96 4.62 -15.18
C ASN A 102 -5.48 4.39 -14.99
N ILE A 103 -5.98 4.36 -13.76
CA ILE A 103 -7.41 4.26 -13.46
C ILE A 103 -7.90 5.62 -12.93
N PRO A 104 -8.85 6.27 -13.61
CA PRO A 104 -9.45 7.49 -13.10
C PRO A 104 -10.11 7.26 -11.74
N LYS A 105 -9.74 8.04 -10.73
CA LYS A 105 -10.35 8.01 -9.38
C LYS A 105 -11.72 8.69 -9.36
N THR A 106 -12.67 8.13 -10.10
CA THR A 106 -14.06 8.61 -10.10
C THR A 106 -14.77 8.27 -8.80
N ALA A 107 -15.86 8.99 -8.50
CA ALA A 107 -16.68 8.71 -7.33
C ALA A 107 -17.20 7.26 -7.33
N ASP A 108 -17.68 6.77 -8.48
CA ASP A 108 -18.20 5.40 -8.62
C ASP A 108 -17.12 4.34 -8.40
N TYR A 109 -15.91 4.58 -8.91
CA TYR A 109 -14.80 3.65 -8.72
C TYR A 109 -14.39 3.58 -7.26
N ILE A 110 -14.19 4.73 -6.59
CA ILE A 110 -13.88 4.77 -5.17
C ILE A 110 -15.01 4.13 -4.35
N PHE A 111 -16.27 4.44 -4.66
CA PHE A 111 -17.43 3.84 -4.02
C PHE A 111 -17.38 2.31 -4.13
N SER A 112 -17.11 1.75 -5.32
CA SER A 112 -17.02 0.30 -5.53
C SER A 112 -15.93 -0.36 -4.67
N LEU A 113 -14.79 0.31 -4.49
CA LEU A 113 -13.70 -0.21 -3.65
C LEU A 113 -14.09 -0.20 -2.17
N VAL A 114 -14.65 0.91 -1.69
CA VAL A 114 -15.07 1.06 -0.29
C VAL A 114 -16.20 0.07 0.02
N ASP A 115 -17.18 -0.02 -0.87
CA ASP A 115 -18.33 -0.91 -0.74
C ASP A 115 -17.91 -2.38 -0.66
N LYS A 116 -16.96 -2.79 -1.50
CA LYS A 116 -16.35 -4.12 -1.43
C LYS A 116 -15.68 -4.38 -0.08
N VAL A 117 -14.92 -3.42 0.46
CA VAL A 117 -14.26 -3.57 1.77
C VAL A 117 -15.28 -3.69 2.91
N VAL A 118 -16.36 -2.91 2.89
CA VAL A 118 -17.42 -3.03 3.90
C VAL A 118 -18.13 -4.39 3.79
N GLU A 119 -18.35 -4.90 2.58
CA GLU A 119 -18.84 -6.28 2.36
C GLU A 119 -17.88 -7.35 2.92
N GLU A 120 -16.57 -7.21 2.70
CA GLU A 120 -15.56 -8.15 3.20
C GLU A 120 -15.45 -8.15 4.73
N VAL A 121 -15.59 -6.98 5.38
CA VAL A 121 -15.56 -6.83 6.83
C VAL A 121 -16.86 -7.29 7.50
N GLY A 122 -17.96 -7.30 6.75
CA GLY A 122 -19.31 -7.48 7.27
C GLY A 122 -19.89 -6.14 7.70
N GLU A 123 -21.01 -5.77 7.09
CA GLU A 123 -21.70 -4.51 7.28
C GLU A 123 -22.02 -4.23 8.76
N GLU A 124 -22.44 -5.26 9.49
CA GLU A 124 -22.75 -5.24 10.92
C GLU A 124 -21.54 -4.92 11.82
N ASN A 125 -20.32 -5.11 11.31
CA ASN A 125 -19.07 -4.85 12.03
C ASN A 125 -18.52 -3.45 11.74
N VAL A 126 -19.12 -2.73 10.78
CA VAL A 126 -18.69 -1.39 10.41
C VAL A 126 -19.62 -0.37 11.05
N VAL A 127 -19.03 0.54 11.82
CA VAL A 127 -19.77 1.65 12.45
C VAL A 127 -19.57 2.94 11.64
N GLN A 128 -18.34 3.17 11.17
CA GLN A 128 -17.93 4.42 10.56
C GLN A 128 -16.99 4.18 9.39
N VAL A 129 -17.15 4.99 8.35
CA VAL A 129 -16.18 5.09 7.26
C VAL A 129 -15.53 6.48 7.27
N VAL A 130 -14.21 6.51 7.43
CA VAL A 130 -13.41 7.74 7.37
C VAL A 130 -12.78 7.81 5.98
N ILE A 131 -13.14 8.84 5.22
CA ILE A 131 -12.71 9.00 3.82
C ILE A 131 -12.24 10.44 3.60
N ASP A 132 -11.25 10.61 2.71
CA ASP A 132 -10.71 11.92 2.30
C ASP A 132 -11.80 12.92 1.90
N ASN A 133 -11.52 14.22 2.03
CA ASN A 133 -12.47 15.28 1.72
C ASN A 133 -12.39 15.77 0.26
N GLU A 134 -11.45 15.27 -0.53
CA GLU A 134 -11.39 15.50 -1.98
C GLU A 134 -12.74 15.19 -2.65
N THR A 135 -13.06 15.91 -3.73
CA THR A 135 -14.38 15.89 -4.38
C THR A 135 -14.87 14.49 -4.75
N SER A 136 -14.00 13.67 -5.34
CA SER A 136 -14.32 12.29 -5.76
C SER A 136 -14.62 11.38 -4.57
N PHE A 137 -13.82 11.46 -3.52
CA PHE A 137 -13.99 10.72 -2.27
C PHE A 137 -15.23 11.16 -1.49
N LYS A 138 -15.53 12.46 -1.47
CA LYS A 138 -16.76 13.00 -0.88
C LYS A 138 -18.00 12.46 -1.59
N ALA A 139 -18.01 12.46 -2.92
CA ALA A 139 -19.11 11.92 -3.71
C ALA A 139 -19.26 10.40 -3.52
N ALA A 140 -18.15 9.66 -3.48
CA ALA A 140 -18.16 8.22 -3.16
C ALA A 140 -18.74 7.93 -1.77
N GLY A 141 -18.37 8.75 -0.77
CA GLY A 141 -18.93 8.68 0.57
C GLY A 141 -20.44 8.94 0.60
N MET A 142 -20.94 9.86 -0.24
CA MET A 142 -22.39 10.10 -0.37
C MET A 142 -23.12 8.89 -0.95
N LEU A 143 -22.58 8.30 -2.02
CA LEU A 143 -23.13 7.07 -2.61
C LEU A 143 -23.16 5.92 -1.58
N LEU A 144 -22.12 5.80 -0.75
CA LEU A 144 -22.08 4.81 0.32
C LEU A 144 -23.17 5.02 1.37
N MET A 145 -23.38 6.26 1.82
CA MET A 145 -24.46 6.59 2.76
C MET A 145 -25.85 6.46 2.12
N GLU A 146 -25.94 6.56 0.80
CA GLU A 146 -27.16 6.25 0.08
C GLU A 146 -27.49 4.77 0.13
N LYS A 147 -26.51 3.89 -0.14
CA LYS A 147 -26.66 2.42 -0.09
C LYS A 147 -26.82 1.89 1.34
N ARG A 148 -26.01 2.36 2.29
CA ARG A 148 -25.86 1.78 3.64
C ARG A 148 -26.30 2.75 4.74
N LYS A 149 -27.59 2.70 5.09
CA LYS A 149 -28.25 3.67 5.98
C LYS A 149 -27.86 3.61 7.46
N HIS A 150 -27.27 2.51 7.91
CA HIS A 150 -26.84 2.30 9.29
C HIS A 150 -25.38 2.74 9.54
N LEU A 151 -24.63 3.08 8.48
CA LEU A 151 -23.28 3.62 8.58
C LEU A 151 -23.30 5.14 8.66
N PHE A 152 -22.22 5.72 9.19
CA PHE A 152 -21.93 7.15 9.02
C PHE A 152 -20.56 7.38 8.42
N ARG A 153 -20.43 8.47 7.67
CA ARG A 153 -19.19 8.92 7.05
C ARG A 153 -18.66 10.17 7.76
N SER A 154 -17.38 10.18 8.07
CA SER A 154 -16.66 11.40 8.49
C SER A 154 -15.56 11.74 7.48
N PRO A 155 -15.24 13.04 7.30
CA PRO A 155 -14.06 13.42 6.54
C PRO A 155 -12.78 13.01 7.28
N CYS A 156 -11.68 12.89 6.52
CA CYS A 156 -10.36 12.69 7.09
C CYS A 156 -9.90 13.93 7.88
N VAL A 157 -9.60 13.76 9.17
CA VAL A 157 -9.13 14.86 10.03
C VAL A 157 -7.80 15.41 9.56
N ALA A 158 -6.88 14.57 9.10
CA ALA A 158 -5.58 15.02 8.61
C ALA A 158 -5.72 15.99 7.43
N HIS A 159 -6.59 15.65 6.48
CA HIS A 159 -6.90 16.52 5.34
C HIS A 159 -7.62 17.80 5.79
N CYS A 160 -8.54 17.71 6.75
CA CYS A 160 -9.16 18.93 7.32
C CYS A 160 -8.12 19.86 7.96
N ILE A 161 -7.14 19.31 8.68
CA ILE A 161 -6.05 20.10 9.28
C ILE A 161 -5.18 20.72 8.18
N ASP A 162 -4.87 19.96 7.13
CA ASP A 162 -4.08 20.45 5.99
C ASP A 162 -4.76 21.66 5.34
N LEU A 163 -6.06 21.57 5.03
CA LEU A 163 -6.85 22.69 4.51
C LEU A 163 -6.85 23.90 5.46
N MET A 164 -6.99 23.67 6.77
CA MET A 164 -6.89 24.77 7.75
C MET A 164 -5.51 25.43 7.73
N LEU A 165 -4.44 24.64 7.56
CA LEU A 165 -3.07 25.14 7.49
C LEU A 165 -2.80 25.88 6.17
N GLU A 166 -3.37 25.43 5.05
CA GLU A 166 -3.30 26.13 3.76
C GLU A 166 -3.97 27.51 3.83
N ASP A 167 -5.15 27.59 4.46
CA ASP A 167 -5.86 28.84 4.68
C ASP A 167 -5.06 29.81 5.55
N ILE A 168 -4.43 29.32 6.62
CA ILE A 168 -3.52 30.09 7.47
C ILE A 168 -2.29 30.54 6.66
N GLY A 169 -1.67 29.64 5.90
CA GLY A 169 -0.52 29.92 5.06
C GLY A 169 -0.81 30.97 3.98
N SER A 170 -2.06 31.09 3.56
CA SER A 170 -2.51 32.06 2.56
C SER A 170 -2.73 33.47 3.12
N MET A 171 -2.71 33.67 4.45
CA MET A 171 -2.81 34.98 5.07
C MET A 171 -1.59 35.83 4.69
N LYS A 172 -1.81 37.07 4.23
CA LYS A 172 -0.77 37.93 3.63
C LYS A 172 0.57 37.93 4.39
N GLN A 173 0.53 38.16 5.71
CA GLN A 173 1.74 38.23 6.55
C GLN A 173 2.48 36.87 6.63
N ILE A 174 1.74 35.78 6.71
CA ILE A 174 2.29 34.42 6.77
C ILE A 174 2.81 34.01 5.39
N LYS A 175 2.06 34.31 4.33
CA LYS A 175 2.45 34.05 2.95
C LYS A 175 3.76 34.73 2.57
N GLU A 176 3.91 36.02 2.90
CA GLU A 176 5.16 36.76 2.66
C GLU A 176 6.34 36.10 3.38
N THR A 177 6.14 35.63 4.61
CA THR A 177 7.16 34.93 5.38
C THR A 177 7.49 33.55 4.78
N LEU A 178 6.48 32.79 4.36
CA LEU A 178 6.65 31.48 3.72
C LEU A 178 7.39 31.61 2.38
N ASP A 179 7.05 32.61 1.58
CA ASP A 179 7.71 32.87 0.30
C ASP A 179 9.19 33.20 0.50
N GLN A 180 9.55 33.99 1.51
CA GLN A 180 10.94 34.25 1.88
C GLN A 180 11.68 32.98 2.34
N ALA A 181 11.03 32.15 3.16
CA ALA A 181 11.64 30.91 3.66
C ALA A 181 11.95 29.92 2.52
N LYS A 182 11.03 29.77 1.55
CA LYS A 182 11.20 28.92 0.36
C LYS A 182 12.36 29.35 -0.54
N MET A 183 12.88 30.57 -0.42
CA MET A 183 14.05 31.01 -1.19
C MET A 183 15.38 30.50 -0.62
N ILE A 184 15.37 30.00 0.62
CA ILE A 184 16.59 29.58 1.35
C ILE A 184 16.73 28.04 1.39
N THR A 185 15.63 27.32 1.19
CA THR A 185 15.55 25.85 1.14
C THR A 185 15.28 25.36 -0.27
#